data_AF-A0A7W6BX55-F1
#
_entry.id   AF-A0A7W6BX55-F1
#
_cell.length_a   1.000
_cell.length_b   1.000
_cell.length_c   1.000
_cell.angle_alpha   90.00
_cell.angle_beta   90.00
_cell.angle_gamma   90.00
#
_symmetry.space_group_name_H-M   'P 1'
#
loop_
_entity.id
_entity.type
_entity.pdbx_description
1 polymer ?
#
loop_
_entity_poly.entity_id
_entity_poly.type
_entity_poly.pdbx_seq_one_letter_code
_entity_poly.pdbx_strand_id
1 'polypeptide(L)' 'MVQVANISHIVQRLTDKAGEVHEIQPGEHANVDVDRDNPHVEAKVTARLIELGGNERQAAKAAREKSPVTAGAEKPAE' A
#
# COMPACT_ATOMS: atom_id res chain seq x y z
N MET A 1 -4.76 10.78 -7.86
CA MET A 1 -4.01 9.54 -7.58
C MET A 1 -3.24 9.72 -6.29
N VAL A 2 -3.22 8.73 -5.41
CA VAL A 2 -2.53 8.78 -4.12
C VAL A 2 -1.52 7.64 -4.05
N GLN A 3 -0.38 7.91 -3.43
CA GLN A 3 0.58 6.85 -3.12
C GLN A 3 0.04 6.02 -1.95
N VAL A 4 -0.02 4.71 -2.15
CA VAL A 4 -0.47 3.74 -1.17
C VAL A 4 0.66 2.79 -0.85
N ALA A 5 1.08 2.77 0.40
CA ALA A 5 2.05 1.81 0.92
C ALA A 5 1.32 0.69 1.65
N ASN A 6 1.59 -0.56 1.29
CA ASN A 6 1.14 -1.69 2.10
C ASN A 6 2.15 -1.89 3.22
N ILE A 7 1.72 -1.59 4.45
CA ILE A 7 2.51 -1.72 5.68
C ILE A 7 2.10 -2.96 6.50
N SER A 8 1.21 -3.78 5.96
CA SER A 8 0.75 -5.02 6.59
C SER A 8 1.63 -6.21 6.22
N HIS A 9 1.30 -7.38 6.79
CA HIS A 9 1.92 -8.67 6.44
C HIS A 9 1.15 -9.45 5.36
N ILE A 10 0.01 -8.93 4.90
CA ILE A 10 -0.85 -9.59 3.90
C ILE A 10 -0.99 -8.72 2.65
N VAL A 11 -1.34 -9.33 1.52
CA VAL A 11 -1.64 -8.61 0.28
C VAL A 11 -2.85 -7.70 0.51
N GLN A 12 -2.71 -6.43 0.16
CA GLN A 12 -3.80 -5.46 0.25
C GLN A 12 -4.40 -5.24 -1.14
N ARG A 13 -5.68 -5.56 -1.27
CA ARG A 13 -6.46 -5.23 -2.46
C ARG A 13 -7.20 -3.93 -2.23
N LEU A 14 -7.11 -3.02 -3.18
CA LEU A 14 -7.77 -1.72 -3.17
C LEU A 14 -8.48 -1.52 -4.50
N THR A 15 -9.75 -1.12 -4.43
CA THR A 15 -10.50 -0.75 -5.62
C THR A 15 -10.33 0.74 -5.85
N ASP A 16 -9.92 1.13 -7.04
CA ASP A 16 -9.82 2.53 -7.44
C ASP A 16 -11.20 3.12 -7.80
N LYS A 17 -11.23 4.42 -8.12
CA LYS A 17 -12.46 5.11 -8.54
C LYS A 17 -13.02 4.61 -9.88
N ALA A 18 -12.21 3.99 -10.72
CA ALA A 18 -12.64 3.38 -11.98
C ALA A 18 -13.25 1.98 -11.78
N GLY A 19 -13.12 1.42 -10.58
CA GLY A 19 -13.58 0.07 -10.24
C GLY A 19 -12.52 -1.00 -10.47
N GLU A 20 -11.29 -0.64 -10.81
CA GLU A 20 -10.20 -1.60 -10.99
C GLU A 20 -9.61 -1.98 -9.63
N VAL A 21 -9.28 -3.27 -9.48
CA VAL A 21 -8.69 -3.80 -8.25
C VAL A 21 -7.18 -3.83 -8.39
N HIS A 22 -6.51 -3.06 -7.54
CA HIS A 22 -5.06 -3.01 -7.42
C HIS A 22 -4.62 -3.88 -6.25
N GLU A 23 -3.74 -4.84 -6.51
CA GLU A 23 -3.13 -5.68 -5.48
C GLU A 23 -1.75 -5.16 -5.11
N ILE A 24 -1.54 -4.84 -3.83
CA ILE A 24 -0.28 -4.33 -3.31
C ILE A 24 0.31 -5.38 -2.38
N GLN A 25 1.49 -5.89 -2.72
CA GLN A 25 2.20 -6.88 -1.92
C GLN A 25 2.69 -6.27 -0.59
N PRO A 26 2.86 -7.07 0.48
CA PRO A 26 3.47 -6.61 1.73
C PRO A 26 4.84 -5.96 1.47
N GLY A 27 5.06 -4.75 1.99
CA GLY A 27 6.32 -4.03 1.79
C GLY A 27 6.47 -3.37 0.41
N GLU A 28 5.47 -3.46 -0.46
CA GLU A 28 5.39 -2.68 -1.71
C GLU A 28 4.45 -1.48 -1.58
N HIS A 29 4.52 -0.62 -2.59
CA HIS A 29 3.71 0.57 -2.72
C HIS A 29 3.17 0.65 -4.16
N ALA A 30 2.01 1.28 -4.32
CA ALA A 30 1.40 1.52 -5.62
C ALA A 30 0.75 2.90 -5.65
N ASN A 31 0.71 3.51 -6.85
CA ASN A 31 0.01 4.76 -7.07
C ASN A 31 -1.42 4.44 -7.52
N VAL A 32 -2.40 4.60 -6.64
CA VAL A 32 -3.80 4.21 -6.88
C VAL A 32 -4.71 5.42 -6.71
N ASP A 33 -5.66 5.60 -7.63
CA ASP A 33 -6.71 6.61 -7.48
C ASP A 33 -7.83 6.10 -6.57
N VAL A 34 -7.57 6.06 -5.26
CA VAL A 34 -8.58 5.69 -4.26
C VAL A 34 -9.28 6.92 -3.68
N ASP A 35 -10.54 6.75 -3.29
CA ASP A 35 -11.28 7.74 -2.52
C ASP A 35 -10.95 7.60 -1.03
N ARG A 36 -10.44 8.65 -0.40
CA ARG A 36 -10.02 8.62 1.01
C ARG A 36 -11.20 8.60 1.98
N ASP A 37 -12.34 9.12 1.54
CA ASP A 37 -13.59 9.16 2.29
C ASP A 37 -14.36 7.84 2.14
N ASN A 38 -13.84 6.87 1.37
CA ASN A 38 -14.40 5.54 1.29
C ASN A 38 -14.17 4.79 2.62
N PRO A 39 -15.23 4.31 3.30
CA PRO A 39 -15.11 3.65 4.60
C PRO A 39 -14.22 2.40 4.56
N HIS A 40 -14.10 1.71 3.42
CA HIS A 40 -13.17 0.57 3.30
C HIS A 40 -11.71 0.99 3.28
N VAL A 41 -11.41 2.14 2.65
CA VAL A 41 -10.06 2.71 2.60
C VAL A 41 -9.69 3.25 3.97
N GLU A 42 -10.59 4.01 4.60
CA GLU A 42 -10.41 4.52 5.95
C GLU A 42 -10.22 3.40 6.99
N ALA A 43 -11.00 2.31 6.90
CA ALA A 43 -10.84 1.15 7.78
C ALA A 43 -9.44 0.53 7.66
N LYS A 44 -8.90 0.42 6.43
CA LYS A 44 -7.55 -0.13 6.21
C LYS A 44 -6.45 0.79 6.73
N VAL A 45 -6.61 2.11 6.60
CA VAL A 45 -5.68 3.10 7.16
C VAL A 45 -5.72 3.06 8.69
N THR A 46 -6.91 3.07 9.27
CA THR A 46 -7.14 3.01 10.71
C THR A 46 -6.59 1.72 11.32
N ALA A 47 -6.78 0.59 10.62
CA ALA A 47 -6.22 -0.70 11.00
C ALA A 47 -4.70 -0.81 10.78
N ARG A 48 -4.03 0.26 10.31
CA ARG A 48 -2.61 0.29 9.97
C ARG A 48 -2.21 -0.81 9.01
N LEU A 49 -3.08 -1.12 8.05
CA LEU A 49 -2.81 -2.08 6.99
C LEU A 49 -2.15 -1.41 5.78
N ILE A 50 -2.57 -0.17 5.51
CA ILE A 50 -2.03 0.66 4.43
C ILE A 50 -1.74 2.07 4.97
N GLU A 51 -0.80 2.75 4.34
CA GLU A 51 -0.52 4.16 4.57
C GLU A 51 -0.76 4.94 3.27
N LEU A 52 -1.55 6.00 3.34
CA LEU A 52 -1.90 6.84 2.20
C LEU A 52 -1.15 8.17 2.30
N GLY A 53 -0.52 8.59 1.20
CA GLY A 53 0.04 9.92 1.06
C GLY A 53 1.54 9.96 0.77
N GLY A 54 2.05 11.19 0.65
CA GLY A 54 3.44 11.45 0.31
C GLY A 54 3.76 11.32 -1.19
N ASN A 55 5.05 11.43 -1.49
CA ASN A 55 5.62 11.08 -2.80
C ASN A 55 5.97 9.58 -2.82
N GLU A 56 6.19 9.02 -4.00
CA GLU A 56 6.56 7.61 -4.20
C GLU A 56 7.67 7.13 -3.22
N ARG A 57 8.72 7.94 -3.04
CA ARG A 57 9.81 7.65 -2.09
C ARG A 57 9.34 7.49 -0.63
N GLN A 58 8.35 8.26 -0.19
CA GLN A 58 7.82 8.17 1.16
C GLN A 58 6.98 6.90 1.33
N ALA A 59 6.16 6.56 0.33
CA ALA A 59 5.38 5.33 0.34
C ALA A 59 6.29 4.08 0.26
N ALA A 60 7.32 4.10 -0.58
CA ALA A 60 8.32 3.04 -0.64
C ALA A 60 9.05 2.86 0.70
N LYS A 61 9.44 3.97 1.35
CA LYS A 61 10.08 3.94 2.67
C LYS A 61 9.13 3.40 3.75
N ALA A 62 7.89 3.88 3.77
CA ALA A 62 6.88 3.42 4.73
C ALA A 62 6.58 1.93 4.56
N ALA A 63 6.37 1.46 3.33
CA ALA A 63 6.14 0.05 3.04
C ALA A 63 7.32 -0.79 3.56
N ARG A 64 8.57 -0.39 3.27
CA ARG A 64 9.75 -1.15 3.69
C ARG A 64 10.05 -1.10 5.19
N GLU A 65 9.83 0.02 5.86
CA GLU A 65 10.14 0.18 7.29
C GLU A 65 9.03 -0.34 8.20
N LYS A 66 7.77 -0.26 7.76
CA LYS A 66 6.61 -0.59 8.59
C LYS A 66 6.03 -1.97 8.29
N SER A 67 6.27 -2.54 7.10
CA SER A 67 5.86 -3.93 6.87
C SER A 67 6.72 -4.91 7.65
N PRO A 68 6.10 -5.84 8.39
CA PRO A 68 6.83 -6.89 9.11
C PRO A 68 7.47 -7.95 8.20
N VAL A 69 7.23 -7.90 6.88
CA VAL A 69 7.73 -8.88 5.89
C VAL A 69 9.03 -8.40 5.22
N THR A 70 9.42 -7.13 5.39
CA THR A 70 10.55 -6.53 4.66
C THR A 70 11.93 -6.81 5.29
N ALA A 71 12.07 -7.93 5.99
CA ALA A 71 13.38 -8.50 6.29
C ALA A 71 13.90 -9.43 5.17
N GLY A 72 13.19 -9.60 4.04
CA GLY A 72 13.61 -10.62 3.04
C GLY A 72 13.11 -10.50 1.61
N ALA A 73 12.65 -9.35 1.13
CA ALA A 73 12.33 -9.17 -0.30
C ALA A 73 13.48 -8.49 -1.05
N GLU A 74 14.66 -9.12 -1.05
CA GLU A 74 15.55 -9.02 -2.20
C GLU A 74 14.80 -9.67 -3.37
N LYS A 75 14.33 -8.88 -4.34
CA LYS A 75 14.05 -9.42 -5.68
C LYS A 75 15.41 -9.92 -6.21
N PRO A 76 15.64 -11.22 -6.47
CA PRO A 76 16.68 -11.58 -7.42
C PRO A 76 16.17 -11.09 -8.77
N ALA A 77 16.88 -10.12 -9.35
CA ALA A 77 16.74 -9.82 -10.76
C ALA A 77 17.35 -11.02 -11.52
N GLU A 78 16.53 -11.72 -12.30
CA GLU A 78 16.99 -12.64 -13.34
C GLU A 78 17.05 -11.91 -14.69
#